data_AF-A0A3D5UMI2-F1
#
_entry.id   AF-A0A3D5UMI2-F1
#
_cell.length_a   1.000
_cell.length_b   1.000
_cell.length_c   1.000
_cell.angle_alpha   90.00
_cell.angle_beta   90.00
_cell.angle_gamma   90.00
#
_symmetry.space_group_name_H-M   'P 1'
#
loop_
_entity.id
_entity.type
_entity.pdbx_description
1 polymer ?
#
loop_
_entity_poly.entity_id
_entity_poly.type
_entity_poly.pdbx_seq_one_letter_code
_entity_poly.pdbx_strand_id
1 'polypeptide(L)'
;FMAEKGAEIIFETARLWIDTGYFREGEFHINNITGPDEYTCVVNNNYYTNLIAQFHLQWAVKLYTDFADNETFQETLKRIAFEAEEIEVFKKAADQMLLLYDEKLKINPQDDSFLQKERWEVKDVPAEDFPLLLNYHPLYLYRHQICKQADTVLAHFIVEDAQSLETIRHSFEYYEKITTHDSSLSECIFSIMAAKVGLEEKAYNYFGNSTYLDLLNLHKNTKDGIHTANIGGNYMSIIYGFAGFRLKEGGICFEPMVPNSWPGYRFRISYRNARIMVVINKEKSTFFLEYGDPIKIHVYGEEYLLENTLSVAIAGGNNNEI
;
A
#
# COMPACT_ATOMS: atom_id res chain seq x y z
N PHE A 1 15.01 -20.23 -2.01
CA PHE A 1 13.58 -19.89 -1.73
C PHE A 1 12.82 -19.58 -3.01
N MET A 2 13.13 -18.49 -3.75
CA MET A 2 12.33 -18.10 -4.93
C MET A 2 12.20 -19.22 -5.97
N ALA A 3 13.31 -19.78 -6.46
CA ALA A 3 13.28 -20.84 -7.48
C ALA A 3 12.52 -22.12 -7.06
N GLU A 4 12.54 -22.46 -5.78
CA GLU A 4 12.06 -23.76 -5.26
C GLU A 4 10.61 -23.68 -4.72
N LYS A 5 10.24 -22.55 -4.11
CA LYS A 5 8.99 -22.37 -3.35
C LYS A 5 8.21 -21.14 -3.79
N GLY A 6 8.91 -20.01 -3.99
CA GLY A 6 8.27 -18.76 -4.37
C GLY A 6 7.65 -18.80 -5.76
N ALA A 7 8.31 -19.47 -6.72
CA ALA A 7 7.83 -19.62 -8.09
C ALA A 7 6.47 -20.32 -8.14
N GLU A 8 6.32 -21.47 -7.48
CA GLU A 8 5.03 -22.17 -7.40
C GLU A 8 3.91 -21.27 -6.86
N ILE A 9 4.16 -20.55 -5.76
CA ILE A 9 3.17 -19.63 -5.18
C ILE A 9 2.78 -18.55 -6.19
N ILE A 10 3.76 -17.91 -6.84
CA ILE A 10 3.53 -16.83 -7.80
C ILE A 10 2.74 -17.34 -9.01
N PHE A 11 3.18 -18.42 -9.67
CA PHE A 11 2.52 -18.90 -10.89
C PHE A 11 1.13 -19.47 -10.62
N GLU A 12 0.96 -20.28 -9.57
CA GLU A 12 -0.35 -20.86 -9.24
C GLU A 12 -1.37 -19.80 -8.82
N THR A 13 -0.94 -18.78 -8.07
CA THR A 13 -1.85 -17.67 -7.72
C THR A 13 -2.06 -16.69 -8.88
N ALA A 14 -1.13 -16.59 -9.83
CA ALA A 14 -1.32 -15.80 -11.05
C ALA A 14 -2.35 -16.42 -12.00
N ARG A 15 -2.44 -17.76 -12.06
CA ARG A 15 -3.49 -18.47 -12.81
C ARG A 15 -4.90 -18.07 -12.36
N LEU A 16 -5.10 -17.77 -11.08
CA LEU A 16 -6.40 -17.30 -10.56
C LEU A 16 -6.85 -15.99 -11.21
N TRP A 17 -5.91 -15.10 -11.54
CA TRP A 17 -6.25 -13.87 -12.26
C TRP A 17 -6.75 -14.16 -13.66
N ILE A 18 -6.12 -15.11 -14.36
CA ILE A 18 -6.54 -15.52 -15.71
C ILE A 18 -7.87 -16.28 -15.70
N ASP A 19 -8.14 -17.05 -14.66
CA ASP A 19 -9.42 -17.75 -14.48
C ASP A 19 -10.57 -16.78 -14.15
N THR A 20 -10.32 -15.78 -13.31
CA THR A 20 -11.35 -14.84 -12.85
C THR A 20 -11.59 -13.70 -13.84
N GLY A 21 -10.54 -13.25 -14.52
CA GLY A 21 -10.58 -12.12 -15.44
C GLY A 21 -10.83 -12.53 -16.88
N TYR A 22 -11.08 -11.54 -17.74
CA TYR A 22 -11.31 -11.80 -19.17
C TYR A 22 -10.96 -10.59 -20.02
N PHE A 23 -10.65 -10.84 -21.29
CA PHE A 23 -10.40 -9.78 -22.26
C PHE A 23 -11.70 -9.26 -22.89
N ARG A 24 -11.86 -7.94 -22.94
CA ARG A 24 -12.92 -7.26 -23.69
C ARG A 24 -12.36 -5.98 -24.29
N GLU A 25 -12.60 -5.76 -25.58
CA GLU A 25 -12.23 -4.51 -26.27
C GLU A 25 -10.74 -4.11 -26.17
N GLY A 26 -9.85 -5.10 -25.97
CA GLY A 26 -8.41 -4.87 -25.83
C GLY A 26 -7.94 -4.59 -24.40
N GLU A 27 -8.84 -4.66 -23.43
CA GLU A 27 -8.55 -4.52 -22.00
C GLU A 27 -8.81 -5.86 -21.28
N PHE A 28 -8.13 -6.07 -20.16
CA PHE A 28 -8.34 -7.17 -19.23
C PHE A 28 -9.13 -6.65 -18.03
N HIS A 29 -10.29 -7.26 -17.78
CA HIS A 29 -11.21 -6.89 -16.72
C HIS A 29 -11.27 -7.96 -15.64
N ILE A 30 -11.51 -7.54 -14.40
CA ILE A 30 -11.80 -8.42 -13.27
C ILE A 30 -13.10 -7.93 -12.63
N ASN A 31 -14.16 -8.72 -12.74
CA ASN A 31 -15.53 -8.31 -12.44
C ASN A 31 -16.16 -9.13 -11.32
N ASN A 32 -17.20 -8.58 -10.71
CA ASN A 32 -17.95 -9.18 -9.59
C ASN A 32 -17.06 -9.58 -8.40
N ILE A 33 -16.14 -8.70 -8.03
CA ILE A 33 -15.18 -8.88 -6.93
C ILE A 33 -15.48 -7.92 -5.77
N THR A 34 -14.84 -8.15 -4.63
CA THR A 34 -14.85 -7.23 -3.49
C THR A 34 -13.43 -6.84 -3.17
N GLY A 35 -13.15 -5.53 -3.13
CA GLY A 35 -11.86 -4.98 -2.72
C GLY A 35 -11.70 -4.97 -1.18
N PRO A 36 -10.65 -4.33 -0.66
CA PRO A 36 -10.49 -4.09 0.78
C PRO A 36 -11.68 -3.39 1.44
N ASP A 37 -12.38 -2.51 0.72
CA ASP A 37 -13.60 -1.86 1.23
C ASP A 37 -14.82 -2.79 1.19
N GLU A 38 -15.16 -3.36 2.34
CA GLU A 38 -16.34 -4.23 2.48
C GLU A 38 -17.68 -3.46 2.55
N TYR A 39 -17.67 -2.12 2.47
CA TYR A 39 -18.90 -1.32 2.29
C TYR A 39 -19.25 -1.12 0.82
N THR A 40 -18.50 -1.75 -0.08
CA THR A 40 -18.80 -1.87 -1.50
C THR A 40 -18.40 -3.26 -1.99
N CYS A 41 -19.37 -4.16 -2.20
CA CYS A 41 -19.11 -5.54 -2.64
C CYS A 41 -19.68 -5.84 -4.03
N VAL A 42 -19.13 -6.89 -4.67
CA VAL A 42 -19.58 -7.40 -5.98
C VAL A 42 -19.53 -6.29 -7.05
N VAL A 43 -18.38 -5.65 -7.15
CA VAL A 43 -18.09 -4.57 -8.08
C VAL A 43 -17.21 -5.02 -9.23
N ASN A 44 -17.12 -4.17 -10.25
CA ASN A 44 -16.30 -4.40 -11.42
C ASN A 44 -15.05 -3.53 -11.38
N ASN A 45 -13.91 -4.10 -11.77
CA ASN A 45 -12.62 -3.45 -11.90
C ASN A 45 -12.25 -2.63 -10.66
N ASN A 46 -12.34 -3.25 -9.47
CA ASN A 46 -11.84 -2.60 -8.26
C ASN A 46 -10.38 -2.21 -8.45
N TYR A 47 -10.06 -0.92 -8.29
CA TYR A 47 -8.74 -0.38 -8.64
C TYR A 47 -7.62 -1.05 -7.85
N TYR A 48 -7.82 -1.30 -6.54
CA TYR A 48 -6.86 -2.05 -5.73
C TYR A 48 -6.61 -3.44 -6.31
N THR A 49 -7.66 -4.23 -6.55
CA THR A 49 -7.52 -5.60 -7.05
C THR A 49 -6.86 -5.64 -8.42
N ASN A 50 -7.28 -4.78 -9.36
CA ASN A 50 -6.70 -4.75 -10.70
C ASN A 50 -5.22 -4.33 -10.67
N LEU A 51 -4.85 -3.34 -9.85
CA LEU A 51 -3.46 -2.91 -9.73
C LEU A 51 -2.57 -4.00 -9.13
N ILE A 52 -3.03 -4.68 -8.07
CA ILE A 52 -2.29 -5.80 -7.47
C ILE A 52 -2.21 -6.99 -8.43
N ALA A 53 -3.27 -7.27 -9.19
CA ALA A 53 -3.24 -8.31 -10.22
C ALA A 53 -2.23 -7.99 -11.32
N GLN A 54 -2.22 -6.75 -11.84
CA GLN A 54 -1.23 -6.31 -12.81
C GLN A 54 0.19 -6.44 -12.26
N PHE A 55 0.44 -5.90 -11.06
CA PHE A 55 1.76 -5.96 -10.42
C PHE A 55 2.21 -7.42 -10.23
N HIS A 56 1.32 -8.29 -9.78
CA HIS A 56 1.61 -9.70 -9.62
C HIS A 56 1.99 -10.37 -10.96
N LEU A 57 1.21 -10.16 -12.01
CA LEU A 57 1.46 -10.72 -13.34
C LEU A 57 2.77 -10.18 -13.95
N GLN A 58 3.08 -8.89 -13.78
CA GLN A 58 4.37 -8.31 -14.20
C GLN A 58 5.55 -8.99 -13.51
N TRP A 59 5.45 -9.23 -12.19
CA TRP A 59 6.48 -9.95 -11.44
C TRP A 59 6.58 -11.43 -11.82
N ALA A 60 5.47 -12.09 -12.17
CA ALA A 60 5.50 -13.46 -12.69
C ALA A 60 6.29 -13.53 -14.02
N VAL A 61 6.03 -12.59 -14.95
CA VAL A 61 6.77 -12.48 -16.23
C VAL A 61 8.25 -12.19 -16.00
N LYS A 62 8.56 -11.26 -15.10
CA LYS A 62 9.94 -10.93 -14.74
C LYS A 62 10.66 -12.15 -14.16
N LEU A 63 10.04 -12.84 -13.19
CA LEU A 63 10.62 -14.02 -12.55
C LEU A 63 10.88 -15.14 -13.56
N TYR A 64 9.94 -15.39 -14.48
CA TYR A 64 10.09 -16.37 -15.55
C TYR A 64 11.30 -16.07 -16.43
N THR A 65 11.53 -14.79 -16.74
CA THR A 65 12.68 -14.33 -17.54
C THR A 65 13.99 -14.44 -16.75
N ASP A 66 14.03 -13.90 -15.53
CA ASP A 66 15.25 -13.81 -14.71
C ASP A 66 15.77 -15.19 -14.26
N PHE A 67 14.89 -16.19 -14.15
CA PHE A 67 15.23 -17.55 -13.70
C PHE A 67 15.23 -18.59 -14.83
N ALA A 68 15.19 -18.18 -16.11
CA ALA A 68 15.13 -19.09 -17.24
C ALA A 68 16.21 -20.18 -17.22
N ASP A 69 17.45 -19.83 -16.85
CA ASP A 69 18.59 -20.76 -16.81
C ASP A 69 18.73 -21.50 -15.45
N ASN A 70 17.82 -21.28 -14.49
CA ASN A 70 17.92 -21.90 -13.16
C ASN A 70 17.29 -23.30 -13.13
N GLU A 71 18.11 -24.35 -12.90
CA GLU A 71 17.65 -25.74 -12.91
C GLU A 71 16.50 -26.02 -11.91
N THR A 72 16.61 -25.52 -10.67
CA THR A 72 15.56 -25.70 -9.64
C THR A 72 14.25 -25.03 -10.02
N PHE A 73 14.33 -23.88 -10.70
CA PHE A 73 13.15 -23.19 -11.24
C PHE A 73 12.49 -24.03 -12.32
N GLN A 74 13.27 -24.59 -13.25
CA GLN A 74 12.77 -25.46 -14.32
C GLN A 74 12.13 -26.75 -13.76
N GLU A 75 12.69 -27.33 -12.69
CA GLU A 75 12.06 -28.44 -11.97
C GLU A 75 10.72 -28.03 -11.35
N THR A 76 10.64 -26.82 -10.79
CA THR A 76 9.40 -26.29 -10.20
C THR A 76 8.33 -26.09 -11.26
N LEU A 77 8.65 -25.45 -12.40
CA LEU A 77 7.73 -25.28 -13.51
C LEU A 77 7.17 -26.62 -14.01
N LYS A 78 8.03 -27.64 -14.15
CA LYS A 78 7.58 -29.01 -14.51
C LYS A 78 6.65 -29.60 -13.46
N ARG A 79 6.94 -29.42 -12.18
CA ARG A 79 6.13 -29.95 -11.06
C ARG A 79 4.72 -29.38 -11.04
N ILE A 80 4.57 -28.10 -11.36
CA ILE A 80 3.26 -27.42 -11.43
C ILE A 80 2.62 -27.47 -12.82
N ALA A 81 3.22 -28.24 -13.75
CA ALA A 81 2.82 -28.33 -15.15
C ALA A 81 2.59 -26.96 -15.78
N PHE A 82 3.55 -26.04 -15.62
CA PHE A 82 3.50 -24.72 -16.21
C PHE A 82 3.92 -24.78 -17.68
N GLU A 83 3.03 -24.31 -18.56
CA GLU A 83 3.26 -24.26 -19.99
C GLU A 83 3.79 -22.88 -20.40
N ALA A 84 4.68 -22.81 -21.39
CA ALA A 84 5.30 -21.55 -21.79
C ALA A 84 4.28 -20.52 -22.30
N GLU A 85 3.18 -20.97 -22.91
CA GLU A 85 2.11 -20.10 -23.40
C GLU A 85 1.38 -19.34 -22.28
N GLU A 86 1.39 -19.86 -21.05
CA GLU A 86 0.77 -19.19 -19.91
C GLU A 86 1.45 -17.84 -19.62
N ILE A 87 2.78 -17.75 -19.81
CA ILE A 87 3.50 -16.50 -19.55
C ILE A 87 3.12 -15.40 -20.54
N GLU A 88 2.80 -15.76 -21.78
CA GLU A 88 2.33 -14.82 -22.79
C GLU A 88 0.93 -14.30 -22.45
N VAL A 89 0.06 -15.16 -21.91
CA VAL A 89 -1.25 -14.75 -21.40
C VAL A 89 -1.09 -13.82 -20.19
N PHE A 90 -0.19 -14.13 -19.26
CA PHE A 90 0.08 -13.30 -18.08
C PHE A 90 0.58 -11.92 -18.49
N LYS A 91 1.55 -11.88 -19.41
CA LYS A 91 2.08 -10.63 -19.96
C LYS A 91 0.99 -9.81 -20.63
N LYS A 92 0.17 -10.42 -21.48
CA LYS A 92 -0.92 -9.73 -22.16
C LYS A 92 -1.96 -9.17 -21.18
N ALA A 93 -2.34 -9.94 -20.17
CA ALA A 93 -3.28 -9.50 -19.14
C ALA A 93 -2.72 -8.34 -18.30
N ALA A 94 -1.43 -8.38 -17.95
CA ALA A 94 -0.75 -7.29 -17.26
C ALA A 94 -0.70 -6.00 -18.10
N ASP A 95 -0.29 -6.12 -19.37
CA ASP A 95 -0.15 -5.00 -20.30
C ASP A 95 -1.50 -4.34 -20.62
N GLN A 96 -2.59 -5.10 -20.53
CA GLN A 96 -3.95 -4.66 -20.89
C GLN A 96 -4.87 -4.51 -19.67
N MET A 97 -4.37 -4.61 -18.44
CA MET A 97 -5.20 -4.48 -17.23
C MET A 97 -5.92 -3.12 -17.21
N LEU A 98 -7.24 -3.13 -17.08
CA LEU A 98 -7.98 -1.89 -16.89
C LEU A 98 -7.66 -1.29 -15.52
N LEU A 99 -7.10 -0.09 -15.51
CA LEU A 99 -6.88 0.72 -14.31
C LEU A 99 -7.67 2.01 -14.44
N LEU A 100 -8.68 2.17 -13.57
CA LEU A 100 -9.58 3.31 -13.62
C LEU A 100 -8.85 4.61 -13.27
N TYR A 101 -9.16 5.67 -14.01
CA TYR A 101 -8.68 7.02 -13.76
C TYR A 101 -9.78 8.03 -14.11
N ASP A 102 -10.01 9.01 -13.24
CA ASP A 102 -10.92 10.12 -13.49
C ASP A 102 -10.12 11.41 -13.71
N GLU A 103 -10.13 11.92 -14.94
CA GLU A 103 -9.36 13.10 -15.36
C GLU A 103 -9.81 14.40 -14.67
N LYS A 104 -11.08 14.49 -14.25
CA LYS A 104 -11.65 15.71 -13.68
C LYS A 104 -11.26 15.87 -12.22
N LEU A 105 -11.36 14.78 -11.45
CA LEU A 105 -10.98 14.69 -10.05
C LEU A 105 -9.48 14.40 -9.90
N LYS A 106 -8.83 13.91 -10.95
CA LYS A 106 -7.43 13.44 -10.95
C LYS A 106 -7.18 12.39 -9.87
N ILE A 107 -8.08 11.42 -9.77
CA ILE A 107 -8.03 10.30 -8.82
C ILE A 107 -8.21 8.98 -9.56
N ASN A 108 -7.90 7.88 -8.89
CA ASN A 108 -8.35 6.56 -9.31
C ASN A 108 -9.70 6.25 -8.64
N PRO A 109 -10.80 6.08 -9.39
CA PRO A 109 -12.07 5.58 -8.86
C PRO A 109 -11.90 4.17 -8.26
N GLN A 110 -12.58 3.89 -7.15
CA GLN A 110 -12.46 2.60 -6.46
C GLN A 110 -12.98 1.44 -7.31
N ASP A 111 -14.03 1.66 -8.10
CA ASP A 111 -14.64 0.70 -9.03
C ASP A 111 -15.40 1.45 -10.15
N ASP A 112 -15.84 0.72 -11.18
CA ASP A 112 -16.55 1.27 -12.37
C ASP A 112 -17.71 2.22 -12.02
N SER A 113 -18.43 1.91 -10.93
CA SER A 113 -19.67 2.57 -10.55
C SER A 113 -19.51 3.55 -9.38
N PHE A 114 -18.35 3.55 -8.70
CA PHE A 114 -18.19 4.22 -7.40
C PHE A 114 -18.59 5.70 -7.45
N LEU A 115 -18.07 6.45 -8.43
CA LEU A 115 -18.34 7.89 -8.57
C LEU A 115 -19.77 8.22 -9.03
N GLN A 116 -20.55 7.20 -9.43
CA GLN A 116 -21.95 7.36 -9.85
C GLN A 116 -22.93 7.22 -8.67
N LYS A 117 -22.45 6.76 -7.52
CA LYS A 117 -23.22 6.55 -6.28
C LYS A 117 -23.48 7.86 -5.54
N GLU A 118 -24.47 7.87 -4.66
CA GLU A 118 -24.74 9.02 -3.79
C GLU A 118 -23.57 9.25 -2.83
N ARG A 119 -23.08 10.48 -2.74
CA ARG A 119 -21.96 10.80 -1.87
C ARG A 119 -22.42 10.95 -0.43
N TRP A 120 -21.80 10.20 0.48
CA TRP A 120 -22.09 10.27 1.92
C TRP A 120 -20.78 10.47 2.68
N GLU A 121 -20.54 11.68 3.17
CA GLU A 121 -19.32 11.98 3.94
C GLU A 121 -19.48 11.56 5.39
N VAL A 122 -18.38 11.11 6.01
CA VAL A 122 -18.35 10.64 7.40
C VAL A 122 -18.87 11.69 8.38
N LYS A 123 -18.62 12.97 8.11
CA LYS A 123 -19.08 14.09 8.95
C LYS A 123 -20.61 14.20 9.04
N ASP A 124 -21.33 13.64 8.06
CA ASP A 124 -22.79 13.67 7.96
C ASP A 124 -23.44 12.42 8.58
N VAL A 125 -22.64 11.47 9.08
CA VAL A 125 -23.10 10.25 9.74
C VAL A 125 -23.27 10.50 11.25
N PRO A 126 -24.43 10.17 11.85
CA PRO A 126 -24.61 10.19 13.30
C PRO A 126 -23.59 9.31 14.04
N ALA A 127 -23.09 9.77 15.19
CA ALA A 127 -22.03 9.04 15.91
C ALA A 127 -22.50 7.68 16.45
N GLU A 128 -23.79 7.55 16.75
CA GLU A 128 -24.45 6.33 17.21
C GLU A 128 -24.55 5.24 16.13
N ASP A 129 -24.41 5.61 14.85
CA ASP A 129 -24.54 4.71 13.72
C ASP A 129 -23.26 3.92 13.42
N PHE A 130 -22.16 4.24 14.10
CA PHE A 130 -20.91 3.50 13.94
C PHE A 130 -20.85 2.25 14.86
N PRO A 131 -20.32 1.12 14.36
CA PRO A 131 -19.88 0.89 12.98
C PRO A 131 -21.05 0.67 12.03
N LEU A 132 -20.95 1.18 10.79
CA LEU A 132 -22.10 1.26 9.90
C LEU A 132 -22.73 -0.09 9.56
N LEU A 133 -21.93 -1.14 9.43
CA LEU A 133 -22.41 -2.50 9.10
C LEU A 133 -23.35 -3.08 10.18
N LEU A 134 -23.30 -2.58 11.41
CA LEU A 134 -24.19 -3.03 12.48
C LEU A 134 -25.51 -2.25 12.53
N ASN A 135 -25.57 -1.09 11.89
CA ASN A 135 -26.74 -0.19 11.93
C ASN A 135 -27.46 -0.06 10.57
N TYR A 136 -26.77 -0.37 9.47
CA TYR A 136 -27.32 -0.30 8.12
C TYR A 136 -27.27 -1.65 7.42
N HIS A 137 -28.30 -1.92 6.60
CA HIS A 137 -28.28 -3.07 5.71
C HIS A 137 -27.16 -2.90 4.66
N PRO A 138 -26.40 -3.95 4.29
CA PRO A 138 -25.29 -3.82 3.33
C PRO A 138 -25.67 -3.15 2.00
N LEU A 139 -26.86 -3.47 1.44
CA LEU A 139 -27.37 -2.82 0.22
C LEU A 139 -27.59 -1.31 0.35
N TYR A 140 -27.77 -0.78 1.56
CA TYR A 140 -27.77 0.66 1.79
C TYR A 140 -26.35 1.21 1.59
N LEU A 141 -25.35 0.60 2.25
CA LEU A 141 -23.94 1.00 2.15
C LEU A 141 -23.45 0.93 0.69
N TYR A 142 -23.75 -0.15 -0.03
CA TYR A 142 -23.26 -0.40 -1.40
C TYR A 142 -23.72 0.65 -2.42
N ARG A 143 -24.76 1.43 -2.09
CA ARG A 143 -25.33 2.48 -2.94
C ARG A 143 -24.71 3.86 -2.70
N HIS A 144 -23.80 3.98 -1.75
CA HIS A 144 -23.16 5.24 -1.38
C HIS A 144 -21.65 5.23 -1.63
N GLN A 145 -21.07 6.40 -1.79
CA GLN A 145 -19.62 6.62 -1.70
C GLN A 145 -19.24 6.68 -0.22
N ILE A 146 -19.19 5.53 0.44
CA ILE A 146 -18.74 5.38 1.83
C ILE A 146 -17.87 4.12 1.92
N CYS A 147 -16.73 4.22 2.59
CA CYS A 147 -15.75 3.16 2.68
C CYS A 147 -15.57 2.72 4.13
N LYS A 148 -15.47 1.41 4.38
CA LYS A 148 -15.13 0.84 5.68
C LYS A 148 -13.69 1.16 6.08
N GLN A 149 -12.78 1.08 5.10
CA GLN A 149 -11.33 1.14 5.30
C GLN A 149 -10.62 1.58 4.01
N ALA A 150 -9.30 1.76 4.08
CA ALA A 150 -8.48 2.08 2.91
C ALA A 150 -8.57 1.01 1.81
N ASP A 151 -8.91 1.43 0.60
CA ASP A 151 -8.97 0.60 -0.62
C ASP A 151 -8.07 1.19 -1.72
N THR A 152 -8.51 2.25 -2.42
CA THR A 152 -7.64 2.95 -3.39
C THR A 152 -6.43 3.59 -2.70
N VAL A 153 -6.59 4.12 -1.49
CA VAL A 153 -5.48 4.64 -0.68
C VAL A 153 -4.48 3.53 -0.31
N LEU A 154 -4.96 2.30 -0.10
CA LEU A 154 -4.09 1.15 0.13
C LEU A 154 -3.35 0.74 -1.14
N ALA A 155 -3.99 0.82 -2.32
CA ALA A 155 -3.35 0.56 -3.61
C ALA A 155 -2.14 1.49 -3.83
N HIS A 156 -2.33 2.79 -3.56
CA HIS A 156 -1.27 3.81 -3.62
C HIS A 156 -0.14 3.58 -2.62
N PHE A 157 -0.40 2.91 -1.49
CA PHE A 157 0.65 2.53 -0.57
C PHE A 157 1.46 1.33 -1.11
N ILE A 158 0.79 0.27 -1.57
CA ILE A 158 1.47 -0.98 -1.96
C ILE A 158 2.25 -0.80 -3.27
N VAL A 159 1.69 -0.09 -4.25
CA VAL A 159 2.29 0.10 -5.58
C VAL A 159 2.36 1.59 -5.90
N GLU A 160 3.09 2.34 -5.07
CA GLU A 160 3.15 3.82 -5.16
C GLU A 160 3.65 4.35 -6.51
N ASP A 161 4.49 3.58 -7.23
CA ASP A 161 5.06 3.98 -8.52
C ASP A 161 4.05 3.92 -9.67
N ALA A 162 2.84 3.37 -9.44
CA ALA A 162 1.80 3.29 -10.45
C ALA A 162 1.13 4.64 -10.76
N GLN A 163 1.28 5.65 -9.88
CA GLN A 163 0.62 6.94 -10.02
C GLN A 163 1.51 8.10 -9.61
N SER A 164 1.20 9.29 -10.12
CA SER A 164 1.87 10.52 -9.72
C SER A 164 1.52 10.89 -8.27
N LEU A 165 2.45 11.59 -7.58
CA LEU A 165 2.19 12.11 -6.23
C LEU A 165 0.97 13.04 -6.18
N GLU A 166 0.70 13.80 -7.26
CA GLU A 166 -0.50 14.63 -7.37
C GLU A 166 -1.78 13.79 -7.33
N THR A 167 -1.84 12.70 -8.11
CA THR A 167 -2.99 11.77 -8.12
C THR A 167 -3.16 11.07 -6.77
N ILE A 168 -2.05 10.64 -6.15
CA ILE A 168 -2.07 10.04 -4.81
C ILE A 168 -2.65 11.01 -3.80
N ARG A 169 -2.24 12.29 -3.82
CA ARG A 169 -2.75 13.33 -2.92
C ARG A 169 -4.25 13.59 -3.13
N HIS A 170 -4.69 13.78 -4.36
CA HIS A 170 -6.12 13.99 -4.63
C HIS A 170 -6.96 12.76 -4.24
N SER A 171 -6.45 11.55 -4.48
CA SER A 171 -7.11 10.32 -4.04
C SER A 171 -7.22 10.28 -2.52
N PHE A 172 -6.13 10.56 -1.80
CA PHE A 172 -6.13 10.63 -0.33
C PHE A 172 -7.19 11.61 0.19
N GLU A 173 -7.17 12.86 -0.27
CA GLU A 173 -8.10 13.92 0.18
C GLU A 173 -9.56 13.63 -0.16
N TYR A 174 -9.81 12.88 -1.24
CA TYR A 174 -11.14 12.45 -1.63
C TYR A 174 -11.65 11.31 -0.74
N TYR A 175 -10.89 10.21 -0.64
CA TYR A 175 -11.31 9.02 0.10
C TYR A 175 -11.31 9.21 1.62
N GLU A 176 -10.46 10.09 2.15
CA GLU A 176 -10.44 10.43 3.57
C GLU A 176 -11.83 10.90 4.07
N LYS A 177 -12.52 11.73 3.29
CA LYS A 177 -13.81 12.31 3.68
C LYS A 177 -14.94 11.28 3.77
N ILE A 178 -14.76 10.12 3.16
CA ILE A 178 -15.77 9.07 3.02
C ILE A 178 -15.33 7.75 3.63
N THR A 179 -14.18 7.68 4.34
CA THR A 179 -13.72 6.44 4.98
C THR A 179 -14.01 6.47 6.48
N THR A 180 -14.81 5.52 6.97
CA THR A 180 -15.28 5.47 8.36
C THR A 180 -14.22 5.02 9.37
N HIS A 181 -13.21 4.29 8.89
CA HIS A 181 -12.21 3.63 9.72
C HIS A 181 -12.81 2.58 10.68
N ASP A 182 -13.96 1.99 10.34
CA ASP A 182 -14.60 0.92 11.12
C ASP A 182 -13.76 -0.37 11.20
N SER A 183 -12.68 -0.44 10.41
CA SER A 183 -11.66 -1.49 10.48
C SER A 183 -10.37 -0.99 11.13
N SER A 184 -9.82 -1.80 12.03
CA SER A 184 -8.52 -1.54 12.65
C SER A 184 -7.35 -1.49 11.66
N LEU A 185 -7.55 -1.94 10.41
CA LEU A 185 -6.54 -1.86 9.35
C LEU A 185 -6.49 -0.48 8.67
N SER A 186 -7.48 0.40 8.92
CA SER A 186 -7.61 1.62 8.12
C SER A 186 -6.65 2.73 8.55
N GLU A 187 -6.60 3.05 9.84
CA GLU A 187 -5.90 4.26 10.31
C GLU A 187 -4.38 4.21 10.11
N CYS A 188 -3.76 3.04 10.23
CA CYS A 188 -2.33 2.90 9.98
C CYS A 188 -1.95 3.21 8.51
N ILE A 189 -2.81 2.83 7.55
CA ILE A 189 -2.62 3.13 6.12
C ILE A 189 -2.84 4.62 5.84
N PHE A 190 -3.87 5.22 6.44
CA PHE A 190 -4.09 6.66 6.34
C PHE A 190 -2.96 7.47 6.98
N SER A 191 -2.38 6.99 8.09
CA SER A 191 -1.18 7.58 8.68
C SER A 191 0.00 7.56 7.72
N ILE A 192 0.29 6.41 7.10
CA ILE A 192 1.38 6.25 6.13
C ILE A 192 1.19 7.18 4.93
N MET A 193 -0.03 7.22 4.39
CA MET A 193 -0.31 7.99 3.17
C MET A 193 -0.41 9.49 3.44
N ALA A 194 -0.95 9.92 4.59
CA ALA A 194 -0.91 11.31 5.02
C ALA A 194 0.54 11.81 5.12
N ALA A 195 1.42 10.98 5.70
CA ALA A 195 2.85 11.23 5.72
C ALA A 195 3.40 11.40 4.29
N LYS A 196 3.14 10.43 3.40
CA LYS A 196 3.59 10.47 2.00
C LYS A 196 3.20 11.75 1.27
N VAL A 197 1.99 12.27 1.53
CA VAL A 197 1.47 13.48 0.87
C VAL A 197 1.78 14.78 1.63
N GLY A 198 2.60 14.73 2.68
CA GLY A 198 3.07 15.90 3.43
C GLY A 198 2.07 16.44 4.46
N LEU A 199 1.02 15.70 4.81
CA LEU A 199 0.00 16.09 5.78
C LEU A 199 0.39 15.61 7.19
N GLU A 200 1.42 16.24 7.77
CA GLU A 200 2.07 15.82 9.02
C GLU A 200 1.09 15.65 10.19
N GLU A 201 0.25 16.65 10.48
CA GLU A 201 -0.67 16.60 11.62
C GLU A 201 -1.69 15.46 11.49
N LYS A 202 -2.19 15.23 10.27
CA LYS A 202 -3.09 14.10 9.98
C LYS A 202 -2.36 12.78 10.17
N ALA A 203 -1.15 12.65 9.64
CA ALA A 203 -0.34 11.44 9.78
C ALA A 203 -0.13 11.08 11.27
N TYR A 204 0.15 12.09 12.09
CA TYR A 204 0.32 11.95 13.53
C TYR A 204 -0.97 11.56 14.26
N ASN A 205 -2.11 12.17 13.91
CA ASN A 205 -3.40 11.85 14.52
C ASN A 205 -3.84 10.41 14.20
N TYR A 206 -3.76 10.01 12.92
CA TYR A 206 -4.05 8.64 12.50
C TYR A 206 -3.14 7.60 13.18
N PHE A 207 -1.85 7.93 13.34
CA PHE A 207 -0.93 7.09 14.09
C PHE A 207 -1.33 6.96 15.57
N GLY A 208 -1.71 8.07 16.21
CA GLY A 208 -2.18 8.09 17.59
C GLY A 208 -3.37 7.17 17.80
N ASN A 209 -4.44 7.34 17.02
CA ASN A 209 -5.62 6.50 17.08
C ASN A 209 -5.31 5.00 16.87
N SER A 210 -4.47 4.67 15.87
CA SER A 210 -4.02 3.30 15.61
C SER A 210 -3.25 2.71 16.80
N THR A 211 -2.35 3.47 17.42
CA THR A 211 -1.58 3.00 18.58
C THR A 211 -2.41 2.85 19.86
N TYR A 212 -3.41 3.70 20.05
CA TYR A 212 -4.28 3.67 21.24
C TYR A 212 -5.47 2.72 21.13
N LEU A 213 -5.73 2.14 19.95
CA LEU A 213 -6.94 1.34 19.67
C LEU A 213 -7.24 0.31 20.77
N ASP A 214 -6.31 -0.60 21.05
CA ASP A 214 -6.51 -1.64 22.07
C ASP A 214 -6.33 -1.12 23.50
N LEU A 215 -5.44 -0.14 23.70
CA LEU A 215 -5.16 0.42 25.02
C LEU A 215 -6.34 1.20 25.60
N LEU A 216 -7.10 1.87 24.73
CA LEU A 216 -8.27 2.67 25.08
C LEU A 216 -9.58 2.02 24.64
N ASN A 217 -9.53 0.81 24.08
CA ASN A 217 -10.70 0.06 23.58
C ASN A 217 -11.57 0.91 22.64
N LEU A 218 -10.96 1.60 21.67
CA LEU A 218 -11.63 2.58 20.81
C LEU A 218 -12.75 1.95 19.95
N HIS A 219 -12.57 0.70 19.53
CA HIS A 219 -13.56 -0.08 18.78
C HIS A 219 -14.55 -0.84 19.69
N LYS A 220 -14.43 -0.70 21.02
CA LYS A 220 -15.28 -1.35 22.04
C LYS A 220 -15.33 -2.88 22.00
N ASN A 221 -14.37 -3.51 21.33
CA ASN A 221 -14.30 -4.96 21.07
C ASN A 221 -12.94 -5.58 21.46
N THR A 222 -12.03 -4.88 22.16
CA THR A 222 -10.74 -5.45 22.58
C THR A 222 -10.89 -6.68 23.49
N LYS A 223 -12.03 -6.82 24.17
CA LYS A 223 -12.37 -8.04 24.93
C LYS A 223 -12.43 -9.30 24.05
N ASP A 224 -12.65 -9.16 22.75
CA ASP A 224 -12.77 -10.26 21.78
C ASP A 224 -11.39 -10.66 21.22
N GLY A 225 -10.35 -9.86 21.47
CA GLY A 225 -8.97 -10.10 21.07
C GLY A 225 -8.21 -8.80 20.76
N ILE A 226 -6.88 -8.88 20.76
CA ILE A 226 -6.03 -7.78 20.30
C ILE A 226 -6.08 -7.65 18.77
N HIS A 227 -5.99 -6.42 18.27
CA HIS A 227 -6.01 -6.15 16.83
C HIS A 227 -4.61 -6.33 16.25
N THR A 228 -4.22 -7.59 16.01
CA THR A 228 -2.85 -7.96 15.63
C THR A 228 -2.37 -7.27 14.34
N ALA A 229 -3.26 -7.14 13.34
CA ALA A 229 -2.95 -6.42 12.10
C ALA A 229 -2.65 -4.93 12.37
N ASN A 230 -3.40 -4.30 13.27
CA ASN A 230 -3.19 -2.91 13.67
C ASN A 230 -1.85 -2.73 14.41
N ILE A 231 -1.45 -3.68 15.27
CA ILE A 231 -0.14 -3.65 15.93
C ILE A 231 1.01 -3.69 14.90
N GLY A 232 0.90 -4.51 13.86
CA GLY A 232 1.81 -4.48 12.72
C GLY A 232 1.77 -3.13 11.98
N GLY A 233 0.56 -2.61 11.77
CA GLY A 233 0.30 -1.28 11.20
C GLY A 233 1.02 -0.15 11.93
N ASN A 234 1.06 -0.16 13.27
CA ASN A 234 1.78 0.84 14.07
C ASN A 234 3.28 0.88 13.74
N TYR A 235 3.91 -0.30 13.62
CA TYR A 235 5.30 -0.37 13.17
C TYR A 235 5.45 0.17 11.74
N MET A 236 4.54 -0.22 10.85
CA MET A 236 4.54 0.25 9.46
C MET A 236 4.37 1.77 9.35
N SER A 237 3.56 2.41 10.18
CA SER A 237 3.42 3.88 10.19
C SER A 237 4.73 4.60 10.55
N ILE A 238 5.57 4.02 11.42
CA ILE A 238 6.91 4.56 11.69
C ILE A 238 7.83 4.36 10.49
N ILE A 239 7.88 3.15 9.95
CA ILE A 239 8.86 2.77 8.92
C ILE A 239 8.45 3.31 7.54
N TYR A 240 7.28 2.92 7.05
CA TYR A 240 6.78 3.30 5.73
C TYR A 240 6.12 4.69 5.72
N GLY A 241 5.61 5.16 6.86
CA GLY A 241 5.07 6.52 6.99
C GLY A 241 6.16 7.53 7.29
N PHE A 242 6.47 7.72 8.57
CA PHE A 242 7.36 8.80 9.02
C PHE A 242 8.79 8.69 8.48
N ALA A 243 9.39 7.51 8.43
CA ALA A 243 10.73 7.36 7.85
C ALA A 243 10.75 7.36 6.32
N GLY A 244 9.57 7.29 5.68
CA GLY A 244 9.41 7.20 4.23
C GLY A 244 10.17 6.02 3.63
N PHE A 245 10.35 4.93 4.38
CA PHE A 245 11.12 3.78 3.89
C PHE A 245 10.38 3.11 2.74
N ARG A 246 11.09 2.82 1.65
CA ARG A 246 10.60 1.98 0.54
C ARG A 246 11.70 1.04 0.09
N LEU A 247 11.31 -0.15 -0.36
CA LEU A 247 12.18 -1.07 -1.07
C LEU A 247 11.78 -1.04 -2.55
N LYS A 248 12.66 -0.53 -3.40
CA LYS A 248 12.49 -0.48 -4.86
C LYS A 248 13.53 -1.38 -5.53
N GLU A 249 13.40 -1.61 -6.84
CA GLU A 249 14.43 -2.36 -7.58
C GLU A 249 15.82 -1.71 -7.47
N GLY A 250 15.87 -0.38 -7.41
CA GLY A 250 17.10 0.40 -7.21
C GLY A 250 17.70 0.32 -5.79
N GLY A 251 17.04 -0.34 -4.84
CA GLY A 251 17.51 -0.49 -3.46
C GLY A 251 16.56 0.12 -2.43
N ILE A 252 17.11 0.46 -1.26
CA ILE A 252 16.33 1.05 -0.17
C ILE A 252 16.30 2.58 -0.28
N CYS A 253 15.12 3.15 -0.09
CA CYS A 253 14.85 4.57 -0.15
C CYS A 253 14.30 5.06 1.19
N PHE A 254 14.59 6.32 1.53
CA PHE A 254 14.07 7.01 2.71
C PHE A 254 13.63 8.43 2.33
N GLU A 255 12.45 8.81 2.82
CA GLU A 255 11.93 10.18 2.78
C GLU A 255 11.48 10.60 4.19
N PRO A 256 12.41 10.79 5.15
CA PRO A 256 12.05 10.99 6.54
C PRO A 256 11.32 12.32 6.81
N MET A 257 10.34 12.27 7.71
CA MET A 257 9.76 13.45 8.37
C MET A 257 9.74 13.22 9.89
N VAL A 258 9.65 14.30 10.66
CA VAL A 258 9.52 14.22 12.13
C VAL A 258 8.30 15.04 12.56
N PRO A 259 7.25 14.41 13.11
CA PRO A 259 6.12 15.12 13.70
C PRO A 259 6.56 16.18 14.71
N ASN A 260 5.85 17.32 14.78
CA ASN A 260 6.13 18.43 15.70
C ASN A 260 6.14 18.03 17.17
N SER A 261 5.35 17.03 17.54
CA SER A 261 5.32 16.48 18.89
C SER A 261 6.53 15.61 19.25
N TRP A 262 7.40 15.24 18.29
CA TRP A 262 8.53 14.35 18.52
C TRP A 262 9.87 15.10 18.44
N PRO A 263 10.81 14.83 19.38
CA PRO A 263 12.18 15.31 19.24
C PRO A 263 12.94 14.57 18.12
N GLY A 264 12.45 13.38 17.76
CA GLY A 264 13.07 12.45 16.83
C GLY A 264 12.70 11.01 17.16
N TYR A 265 13.15 10.07 16.33
CA TYR A 265 12.93 8.64 16.51
C TYR A 265 14.10 7.85 15.93
N ARG A 266 14.20 6.59 16.31
CA ARG A 266 15.23 5.69 15.81
C ARG A 266 14.72 4.26 15.68
N PHE A 267 15.24 3.54 14.69
CA PHE A 267 14.91 2.14 14.46
C PHE A 267 16.07 1.43 13.76
N ARG A 268 15.97 0.11 13.68
CA ARG A 268 16.91 -0.72 12.92
C ARG A 268 16.18 -1.45 11.81
N ILE A 269 16.84 -1.60 10.68
CA ILE A 269 16.44 -2.51 9.61
C ILE A 269 17.59 -3.45 9.27
N SER A 270 17.23 -4.66 8.87
CA SER A 270 18.16 -5.60 8.25
C SER A 270 17.86 -5.63 6.75
N TYR A 271 18.88 -5.38 5.94
CA TYR A 271 18.77 -5.43 4.48
C TYR A 271 19.91 -6.27 3.94
N ARG A 272 19.58 -7.38 3.26
CA ARG A 272 20.54 -8.41 2.86
C ARG A 272 21.36 -8.86 4.09
N ASN A 273 22.69 -8.87 4.00
CA ASN A 273 23.58 -9.28 5.09
C ASN A 273 24.03 -8.12 5.98
N ALA A 274 23.29 -7.01 6.00
CA ALA A 274 23.66 -5.81 6.72
C ALA A 274 22.57 -5.34 7.68
N ARG A 275 22.99 -4.59 8.71
CA ARG A 275 22.09 -3.93 9.65
C ARG A 275 22.36 -2.44 9.69
N ILE A 276 21.29 -1.67 9.53
CA ILE A 276 21.35 -0.21 9.53
C ILE A 276 20.56 0.29 10.73
N MET A 277 21.20 1.09 11.57
CA MET A 277 20.51 1.93 12.56
C MET A 277 20.20 3.28 11.91
N VAL A 278 18.94 3.68 11.97
CA VAL A 278 18.44 4.95 11.45
C VAL A 278 18.04 5.81 12.65
N VAL A 279 18.60 7.02 12.74
CA VAL A 279 18.30 8.01 13.77
C VAL A 279 17.89 9.31 13.11
N ILE A 280 16.65 9.74 13.32
CA ILE A 280 16.07 10.91 12.67
C ILE A 280 15.66 11.90 13.76
N ASN A 281 16.08 13.14 13.64
CA ASN A 281 15.69 14.25 14.52
C ASN A 281 15.29 15.47 13.67
N LYS A 282 14.90 16.58 14.30
CA LYS A 282 14.42 17.78 13.59
C LYS A 282 15.40 18.40 12.59
N GLU A 283 16.70 18.11 12.71
CA GLU A 283 17.73 18.70 11.85
C GLU A 283 18.19 17.75 10.74
N LYS A 284 18.35 16.46 11.06
CA LYS A 284 18.98 15.49 10.17
C LYS A 284 18.53 14.05 10.39
N SER A 285 18.72 13.26 9.33
CA SER A 285 18.64 11.80 9.31
C SER A 285 20.06 11.23 9.31
N THR A 286 20.38 10.39 10.29
CA THR A 286 21.68 9.73 10.42
C THR A 286 21.52 8.22 10.28
N PHE A 287 22.30 7.64 9.38
CA PHE A 287 22.32 6.22 9.09
C PHE A 287 23.66 5.64 9.53
N PHE A 288 23.62 4.57 10.32
CA PHE A 288 24.80 3.86 10.77
C PHE A 288 24.76 2.44 10.22
N LEU A 289 25.77 2.05 9.43
CA LEU A 289 26.00 0.66 9.08
C LEU A 289 26.64 -0.02 10.30
N GLU A 290 25.83 -0.75 11.07
CA GLU A 290 26.31 -1.46 12.27
C GLU A 290 27.17 -2.68 11.89
N TYR A 291 26.82 -3.35 10.79
CA TYR A 291 27.65 -4.35 10.10
C TYR A 291 27.13 -4.60 8.68
N GLY A 292 27.97 -5.26 7.87
CA GLY A 292 27.69 -5.64 6.49
C GLY A 292 28.63 -4.95 5.51
N ASP A 293 28.50 -5.26 4.24
CA ASP A 293 29.22 -4.57 3.17
C ASP A 293 28.59 -3.18 2.92
N PRO A 294 29.33 -2.22 2.33
CA PRO A 294 28.77 -0.94 1.91
C PRO A 294 27.50 -1.08 1.07
N ILE A 295 26.50 -0.24 1.36
CA ILE A 295 25.18 -0.32 0.72
C ILE A 295 24.82 1.02 0.08
N LYS A 296 24.29 0.97 -1.14
CA LYS A 296 23.64 2.11 -1.77
C LYS A 296 22.27 2.36 -1.14
N ILE A 297 22.04 3.57 -0.66
CA ILE A 297 20.75 4.02 -0.14
C ILE A 297 20.33 5.30 -0.84
N HIS A 298 19.03 5.52 -0.97
CA HIS A 298 18.49 6.77 -1.49
C HIS A 298 17.84 7.57 -0.36
N VAL A 299 18.16 8.85 -0.24
CA VAL A 299 17.56 9.74 0.77
C VAL A 299 17.07 10.99 0.05
N TYR A 300 15.77 11.26 0.09
CA TYR A 300 15.11 12.33 -0.68
C TYR A 300 15.44 12.29 -2.19
N GLY A 301 15.52 11.09 -2.76
CA GLY A 301 15.83 10.88 -4.19
C GLY A 301 17.31 10.87 -4.54
N GLU A 302 18.20 11.33 -3.65
CA GLU A 302 19.65 11.34 -3.88
C GLU A 302 20.30 10.01 -3.46
N GLU A 303 21.17 9.44 -4.32
CA GLU A 303 21.91 8.21 -4.04
C GLU A 303 23.13 8.50 -3.16
N TYR A 304 23.31 7.69 -2.12
CA TYR A 304 24.49 7.71 -1.24
C TYR A 304 25.05 6.31 -1.05
N LEU A 305 26.38 6.22 -0.89
CA LEU A 305 27.04 5.01 -0.41
C LEU A 305 27.19 5.07 1.11
N LEU A 306 26.56 4.14 1.82
CA LEU A 306 26.67 4.00 3.27
C LEU A 306 27.77 2.98 3.60
N GLU A 307 28.93 3.48 4.05
CA GLU A 307 30.07 2.63 4.48
C GLU A 307 30.21 2.54 6.01
N ASN A 308 29.91 3.61 6.73
CA ASN A 308 29.98 3.65 8.20
C ASN A 308 28.82 4.49 8.75
N THR A 309 28.93 5.82 8.61
CA THR A 309 27.91 6.78 9.04
C THR A 309 27.63 7.76 7.92
N LEU A 310 26.36 7.99 7.64
CA LEU A 310 25.89 9.04 6.72
C LEU A 310 24.93 9.95 7.47
N SER A 311 25.07 11.27 7.32
CA SER A 311 24.12 12.26 7.83
C SER A 311 23.60 13.12 6.68
N VAL A 312 22.28 13.21 6.55
CA VAL A 312 21.58 14.02 5.54
C VAL A 312 20.62 14.96 6.28
N ALA A 313 20.60 16.24 5.94
CA ALA A 313 19.66 17.20 6.53
C ALA A 313 18.21 16.81 6.21
N ILE A 314 17.24 17.10 7.09
CA ILE A 314 15.83 16.90 6.75
C ILE A 314 15.40 17.90 5.68
N ALA A 315 14.74 17.41 4.63
CA ALA A 315 14.11 18.27 3.64
C ALA A 315 12.93 19.00 4.31
N GLY A 316 12.98 20.32 4.42
CA GLY A 316 11.87 21.13 4.96
C GLY A 316 12.10 21.91 6.25
N GLY A 317 13.35 22.09 6.72
CA GLY A 317 13.66 23.13 7.72
C GLY A 317 13.44 24.58 7.24
N ASN A 318 13.23 24.78 5.93
CA ASN A 318 12.90 26.04 5.27
C ASN A 318 12.15 25.73 3.97
N ASN A 319 10.81 25.70 3.99
CA ASN A 319 9.95 26.02 2.84
C ASN A 319 8.48 25.96 3.28
N ASN A 320 8.04 27.00 3.99
CA ASN A 320 6.71 27.55 3.73
C ASN A 320 6.80 28.26 2.37
N GLU A 321 5.75 28.11 1.55
CA GLU A 321 5.54 28.72 0.22
C GLU A 321 6.22 28.00 -0.95
N ILE A 322 5.44 27.19 -1.70
CA ILE A 322 5.08 27.46 -3.11
C ILE A 322 3.62 27.02 -3.32
#